data_AF-A0AAN8ES20-F1
#
_entry.id   AF-A0AAN8ES20-F1
#
_cell.length_a   1.000
_cell.length_b   1.000
_cell.length_c   1.000
_cell.angle_alpha   90.00
_cell.angle_beta   90.00
_cell.angle_gamma   90.00
#
_symmetry.space_group_name_H-M   'P 1'
#
loop_
_entity.id
_entity.type
_entity.pdbx_description
1 polymer ?
#
loop_
_entity_poly.entity_id
_entity_poly.type
_entity_poly.pdbx_seq_one_letter_code
_entity_poly.pdbx_strand_id
1 'polypeptide(L)'
;MGTIPILEGSQVYKYLGAEETTLVCLKDLWSRVAEHAMATARRLFFSNLTVRQKVNGYYQIVVPKLKYAFSCIIFGAGRFRTLSMRARNFDTEVRRLLEESHLRFGHSCVARLYVEKDLGGLGPKCVEEETHIGVAYPWSYFATTTDLLVSYELAERLRASSKRSLTSNFKAVVAANEIEGRVTRTIMATVKVDSQTFYHATEAAHAISKLIRERWAKVHLNEWRSKEVAGRILQEHGRDGIPTGLCLKDSFLWSANGWISSEVLRNVWAAQEASLLTGSSAAMPALRPMRGGLCRMHCGPFHETAEHIVSPCAHWRTNIMVERYDDVARVL
;
A
#
# COMPACT_ATOMS: atom_id res chain seq x y z
N MET A 1 -50.25 -24.02 -24.12
CA MET A 1 -49.63 -23.03 -23.21
C MET A 1 -48.75 -23.81 -22.24
N GLY A 2 -47.43 -23.76 -22.40
CA GLY A 2 -46.48 -24.43 -21.50
C GLY A 2 -45.58 -23.38 -20.87
N THR A 3 -45.82 -23.06 -19.60
CA THR A 3 -44.96 -22.18 -18.80
C THR A 3 -43.74 -22.98 -18.33
N ILE A 4 -42.54 -22.46 -18.62
CA ILE A 4 -41.27 -22.99 -18.12
C ILE A 4 -41.28 -22.86 -16.59
N PRO A 5 -40.99 -23.93 -15.83
CA PRO A 5 -40.95 -23.86 -14.37
C PRO A 5 -39.77 -22.97 -13.95
N ILE A 6 -40.06 -21.97 -13.12
CA ILE A 6 -39.05 -21.19 -12.41
C ILE A 6 -38.47 -22.13 -11.35
N LEU A 7 -37.24 -22.58 -11.57
CA LEU A 7 -36.50 -23.36 -10.58
C LEU A 7 -36.37 -22.50 -9.31
N GLU A 8 -36.99 -22.96 -8.22
CA GLU A 8 -36.92 -22.34 -6.90
C GLU A 8 -35.46 -22.15 -6.48
N GLY A 9 -35.12 -20.89 -6.16
CA GLY A 9 -33.79 -20.46 -5.75
C GLY A 9 -33.34 -21.17 -4.48
N SER A 10 -32.63 -22.29 -4.65
CA SER A 10 -32.11 -23.11 -3.57
C SER A 10 -30.59 -22.90 -3.50
N GLN A 11 -30.18 -22.26 -2.40
CA GLN A 11 -28.80 -22.04 -1.94
C GLN A 11 -27.87 -21.24 -2.89
N VAL A 12 -27.78 -19.94 -2.62
CA VAL A 12 -26.77 -19.09 -3.27
C VAL A 12 -25.40 -19.42 -2.70
N TYR A 13 -24.50 -19.91 -3.54
CA TYR A 13 -23.11 -20.15 -3.17
C TYR A 13 -22.44 -18.83 -2.74
N LYS A 14 -21.88 -18.81 -1.53
CA LYS A 14 -21.20 -17.64 -0.97
C LYS A 14 -19.70 -17.77 -1.22
N TYR A 15 -19.19 -17.11 -2.24
CA TYR A 15 -17.74 -17.02 -2.45
C TYR A 15 -17.21 -15.75 -1.78
N LEU A 16 -16.31 -15.90 -0.79
CA LEU A 16 -15.67 -14.79 -0.05
C LEU A 16 -16.65 -13.77 0.57
N GLY A 17 -17.89 -14.19 0.87
CA GLY A 17 -18.95 -13.34 1.44
C GLY A 17 -19.78 -12.57 0.43
N ALA A 18 -19.59 -12.81 -0.88
CA ALA A 18 -20.48 -12.36 -1.93
C ALA A 18 -21.41 -13.51 -2.36
N GLU A 19 -22.71 -13.25 -2.38
CA GLU A 19 -23.73 -14.15 -2.90
C GLU A 19 -23.72 -14.08 -4.43
N GLU A 20 -23.44 -15.20 -5.09
CA GLU A 20 -23.49 -15.33 -6.55
C GLU A 20 -24.95 -15.47 -7.01
N THR A 21 -25.71 -14.37 -6.95
CA THR A 21 -27.02 -14.32 -7.59
C THR A 21 -26.86 -14.07 -9.09
N THR A 22 -27.75 -14.66 -9.89
CA THR A 22 -27.82 -14.56 -11.35
C THR A 22 -27.90 -13.12 -11.88
N LEU A 23 -28.16 -12.14 -10.99
CA LEU A 23 -28.12 -10.70 -11.23
C LEU A 23 -27.50 -10.00 -10.01
N VAL A 24 -26.21 -10.21 -9.73
CA VAL A 24 -25.50 -9.32 -8.79
C VAL A 24 -25.64 -7.89 -9.31
N CYS A 25 -26.30 -7.02 -8.55
CA CYS A 25 -26.29 -5.59 -8.83
C CYS A 25 -24.83 -5.11 -8.74
N LEU A 26 -24.13 -5.10 -9.87
CA LEU A 26 -22.73 -4.66 -9.99
C LEU A 26 -22.53 -3.24 -9.45
N LYS A 27 -23.61 -2.44 -9.37
CA LYS A 27 -23.61 -1.09 -8.79
C LYS A 27 -23.30 -1.11 -7.29
N ASP A 28 -23.81 -2.11 -6.57
CA ASP A 28 -23.74 -2.20 -5.10
C ASP A 28 -22.72 -3.24 -4.62
N LEU A 29 -22.15 -4.04 -5.53
CA LEU A 29 -21.12 -5.03 -5.20
C LEU A 29 -19.91 -4.38 -4.51
N TRP A 30 -19.37 -3.28 -5.07
CA TRP A 30 -18.24 -2.59 -4.47
C TRP A 30 -18.55 -2.12 -3.05
N SER A 31 -19.67 -1.42 -2.86
CA SER A 31 -20.00 -0.83 -1.56
C SER A 31 -20.13 -1.91 -0.48
N ARG A 32 -20.82 -3.02 -0.77
CA ARG A 32 -20.97 -4.14 0.16
C ARG A 32 -19.63 -4.81 0.49
N VAL A 33 -18.82 -5.07 -0.53
CA VAL A 33 -17.50 -5.72 -0.33
C VAL A 33 -16.56 -4.79 0.43
N ALA A 34 -16.54 -3.50 0.10
CA ALA A 34 -15.73 -2.49 0.77
C ALA A 34 -16.13 -2.33 2.24
N GLU A 35 -17.43 -2.27 2.55
CA GLU A 35 -17.93 -2.19 3.92
C GLU A 35 -17.49 -3.41 4.75
N HIS A 36 -17.71 -4.62 4.22
CA HIS A 36 -17.29 -5.84 4.91
C HIS A 36 -15.76 -5.97 5.03
N ALA A 37 -15.02 -5.55 3.99
CA ALA A 37 -13.57 -5.51 4.00
C ALA A 37 -13.05 -4.53 5.06
N MET A 38 -13.66 -3.34 5.17
CA MET A 38 -13.33 -2.32 6.16
C MET A 38 -13.66 -2.78 7.59
N ALA A 39 -14.82 -3.40 7.81
CA ALA A 39 -15.17 -4.00 9.10
C ALA A 39 -14.17 -5.08 9.52
N THR A 40 -13.73 -5.90 8.56
CA THR A 40 -12.69 -6.92 8.80
C THR A 40 -11.35 -6.28 9.13
N ALA A 41 -10.94 -5.26 8.37
CA ALA A 41 -9.70 -4.50 8.60
C ALA A 41 -9.72 -3.84 9.99
N ARG A 42 -10.86 -3.27 10.39
CA ARG A 42 -11.03 -2.65 11.71
C ARG A 42 -10.81 -3.65 12.82
N ARG A 43 -11.51 -4.79 12.78
CA ARG A 43 -11.31 -5.87 13.77
C ARG A 43 -9.87 -6.35 13.84
N LEU A 44 -9.20 -6.45 12.69
CA LEU A 44 -7.81 -6.88 12.59
C LEU A 44 -6.84 -5.86 13.21
N PHE A 45 -6.94 -4.58 12.84
CA PHE A 45 -6.00 -3.57 13.31
C PHE A 45 -6.18 -3.19 14.79
N PHE A 46 -7.40 -3.30 15.33
CA PHE A 46 -7.67 -3.11 16.76
C PHE A 46 -7.35 -4.34 17.63
N SER A 47 -6.98 -5.49 17.03
CA SER A 47 -6.61 -6.68 17.80
C SER A 47 -5.25 -6.53 18.51
N ASN A 48 -4.98 -7.39 19.49
CA ASN A 48 -3.69 -7.48 20.19
C ASN A 48 -2.61 -8.27 19.42
N LEU A 49 -2.81 -8.49 18.11
CA LEU A 49 -1.85 -9.17 17.27
C LEU A 49 -0.59 -8.31 17.07
N THR A 50 0.53 -8.96 16.79
CA THR A 50 1.77 -8.28 16.37
C THR A 50 1.54 -7.53 15.06
N VAL A 51 2.31 -6.47 14.82
CA VAL A 51 2.27 -5.71 13.56
C VAL A 51 2.39 -6.63 12.33
N ARG A 52 3.30 -7.61 12.38
CA ARG A 52 3.50 -8.56 11.29
C ARG A 52 2.24 -9.37 10.99
N GLN A 53 1.58 -9.89 12.03
CA GLN A 53 0.32 -10.62 11.90
C GLN A 53 -0.81 -9.73 11.36
N LYS A 54 -0.90 -8.47 11.81
CA LYS A 54 -1.89 -7.50 11.29
C LYS A 54 -1.69 -7.23 9.80
N VAL A 55 -0.46 -6.97 9.36
CA VAL A 55 -0.17 -6.73 7.93
C VAL A 55 -0.43 -7.98 7.09
N ASN A 56 -0.01 -9.15 7.56
CA ASN A 56 -0.25 -10.42 6.84
C ASN A 56 -1.74 -10.76 6.77
N GLY A 57 -2.49 -10.55 7.85
CA GLY A 57 -3.94 -10.74 7.87
C GLY A 57 -4.65 -9.79 6.90
N TYR A 58 -4.19 -8.54 6.79
CA TYR A 58 -4.72 -7.59 5.82
C TYR A 58 -4.52 -8.10 4.39
N TYR A 59 -3.32 -8.61 4.10
CA TYR A 59 -3.01 -9.19 2.79
C TYR A 59 -3.81 -10.46 2.47
N GLN A 60 -4.03 -11.33 3.45
CA GLN A 60 -4.67 -12.64 3.24
C GLN A 60 -6.19 -12.59 3.29
N ILE A 61 -6.78 -11.59 3.98
CA ILE A 61 -8.22 -11.58 4.25
C ILE A 61 -8.91 -10.38 3.60
N VAL A 62 -8.32 -9.18 3.67
CA VAL A 62 -8.96 -7.94 3.21
C VAL A 62 -8.73 -7.74 1.72
N VAL A 63 -7.47 -7.79 1.27
CA VAL A 63 -7.10 -7.56 -0.13
C VAL A 63 -7.78 -8.55 -1.10
N PRO A 64 -7.90 -9.87 -0.81
CA PRO A 64 -8.52 -10.81 -1.74
C PRO A 64 -10.02 -10.54 -1.97
N LYS A 65 -10.74 -10.08 -0.95
CA LYS A 65 -12.15 -9.66 -1.08
C LYS A 65 -12.27 -8.51 -2.09
N LEU A 66 -11.38 -7.52 -2.00
CA LEU A 66 -11.36 -6.38 -2.92
C LEU A 66 -10.95 -6.81 -4.33
N LYS A 67 -9.96 -7.70 -4.46
CA LYS A 67 -9.56 -8.28 -5.76
C LYS A 67 -10.71 -8.98 -6.47
N TYR A 68 -11.50 -9.75 -5.72
CA TYR A 68 -12.70 -10.37 -6.27
C TYR A 68 -13.66 -9.30 -6.82
N ALA A 69 -13.97 -8.26 -6.03
CA ALA A 69 -14.82 -7.16 -6.51
C ALA A 69 -14.25 -6.47 -7.77
N PHE A 70 -12.93 -6.28 -7.85
CA PHE A 70 -12.28 -5.75 -9.06
C PHE A 70 -12.50 -6.63 -10.27
N SER A 71 -12.29 -7.95 -10.13
CA SER A 71 -12.49 -8.89 -11.25
C SER A 71 -13.93 -8.87 -11.79
N CYS A 72 -14.94 -8.73 -10.92
CA CYS A 72 -16.33 -8.66 -11.35
C CYS A 72 -16.68 -7.32 -12.03
N ILE A 73 -16.10 -6.21 -11.56
CA ILE A 73 -16.45 -4.85 -12.04
C ILE A 73 -15.73 -4.50 -13.35
N ILE A 74 -14.54 -5.06 -13.60
CA ILE A 74 -13.76 -4.78 -14.81
C ILE A 74 -14.55 -5.09 -16.10
N PHE A 75 -15.51 -6.04 -16.05
CA PHE A 75 -16.37 -6.42 -17.18
C PHE A 75 -17.65 -5.58 -17.36
N GLY A 76 -18.04 -4.72 -16.40
CA GLY A 76 -19.26 -3.88 -16.52
C GLY A 76 -18.98 -2.49 -17.11
N ALA A 77 -19.89 -1.87 -17.87
CA ALA A 77 -19.71 -0.60 -18.59
C ALA A 77 -19.41 0.66 -17.70
N GLY A 78 -18.62 1.62 -18.23
CA GLY A 78 -18.35 2.96 -17.65
C GLY A 78 -17.52 3.18 -16.35
N ARG A 79 -16.89 2.17 -15.73
CA ARG A 79 -16.49 2.17 -14.30
C ARG A 79 -15.01 2.05 -13.94
N PHE A 80 -14.04 1.96 -14.86
CA PHE A 80 -12.64 1.73 -14.43
C PHE A 80 -12.06 2.93 -13.65
N ARG A 81 -12.19 4.15 -14.18
CA ARG A 81 -11.73 5.37 -13.49
C ARG A 81 -12.44 5.58 -12.14
N THR A 82 -13.74 5.30 -12.08
CA THR A 82 -14.50 5.39 -10.82
C THR A 82 -14.10 4.30 -9.84
N LEU A 83 -13.72 3.12 -10.32
CA LEU A 83 -13.17 2.04 -9.49
C LEU A 83 -11.80 2.42 -8.91
N SER A 84 -10.86 2.95 -9.72
CA SER A 84 -9.58 3.44 -9.22
C SER A 84 -9.75 4.55 -8.18
N MET A 85 -10.70 5.47 -8.39
CA MET A 85 -11.03 6.51 -7.40
C MET A 85 -11.58 5.91 -6.10
N ARG A 86 -12.47 4.92 -6.20
CA ARG A 86 -13.01 4.20 -5.03
C ARG A 86 -11.93 3.42 -4.28
N ALA A 87 -11.00 2.79 -4.99
CA ALA A 87 -9.84 2.10 -4.41
C ALA A 87 -8.95 3.09 -3.64
N ARG A 88 -8.66 4.26 -4.20
CA ARG A 88 -7.90 5.32 -3.53
C ARG A 88 -8.60 5.86 -2.28
N ASN A 89 -9.92 6.02 -2.33
CA ASN A 89 -10.71 6.43 -1.17
C ASN A 89 -10.63 5.35 -0.07
N PHE A 90 -10.73 4.07 -0.43
CA PHE A 90 -10.55 2.97 0.51
C PHE A 90 -9.15 2.97 1.13
N ASP A 91 -8.09 3.19 0.35
CA ASP A 91 -6.73 3.35 0.89
C ASP A 91 -6.63 4.51 1.89
N THR A 92 -7.35 5.61 1.64
CA THR A 92 -7.40 6.77 2.54
C THR A 92 -8.11 6.44 3.85
N GLU A 93 -9.22 5.71 3.80
CA GLU A 93 -9.94 5.22 4.98
C GLU A 93 -9.09 4.22 5.78
N VAL A 94 -8.37 3.32 5.11
CA VAL A 94 -7.42 2.40 5.76
C VAL A 94 -6.33 3.19 6.48
N ARG A 95 -5.74 4.23 5.86
CA ARG A 95 -4.73 5.07 6.53
C ARG A 95 -5.26 5.72 7.80
N ARG A 96 -6.50 6.23 7.76
CA ARG A 96 -7.17 6.78 8.95
C ARG A 96 -7.38 5.71 10.02
N LEU A 97 -7.81 4.51 9.62
CA LEU A 97 -7.93 3.38 10.54
C LEU A 97 -6.60 3.01 11.20
N LEU A 98 -5.48 3.08 10.47
CA LEU A 98 -4.14 2.84 11.03
C LEU A 98 -3.73 3.89 12.07
N GLU A 99 -4.20 5.12 11.92
CA GLU A 99 -4.01 6.19 12.91
C GLU A 99 -4.88 5.94 14.15
N GLU A 100 -6.17 5.65 13.96
CA GLU A 100 -7.12 5.34 15.03
C GLU A 100 -6.71 4.10 15.85
N SER A 101 -6.12 3.09 15.19
CA SER A 101 -5.60 1.87 15.85
C SER A 101 -4.18 2.01 16.39
N HIS A 102 -3.64 3.23 16.43
CA HIS A 102 -2.31 3.53 16.99
C HIS A 102 -1.14 2.80 16.31
N LEU A 103 -1.27 2.45 15.03
CA LEU A 103 -0.19 1.86 14.22
C LEU A 103 0.73 2.92 13.60
N ARG A 104 0.21 4.13 13.36
CA ARG A 104 0.95 5.29 12.85
C ARG A 104 0.42 6.59 13.46
N PHE A 105 1.18 7.68 13.33
CA PHE A 105 0.61 9.02 13.49
C PHE A 105 0.12 9.56 12.14
N GLY A 106 -0.86 10.47 12.17
CA GLY A 106 -1.38 11.11 10.95
C GLY A 106 -0.29 11.82 10.14
N HIS A 107 0.62 12.53 10.83
CA HIS A 107 1.70 13.31 10.23
C HIS A 107 2.92 12.50 9.75
N SER A 108 2.97 11.19 10.03
CA SER A 108 4.03 10.32 9.52
C SER A 108 4.00 10.21 8.00
N CYS A 109 5.12 9.82 7.38
CA CYS A 109 5.18 9.67 5.94
C CYS A 109 4.18 8.61 5.45
N VAL A 110 3.33 8.96 4.48
CA VAL A 110 2.38 8.00 3.89
C VAL A 110 3.12 7.00 3.00
N ALA A 111 4.12 7.46 2.23
CA ALA A 111 4.87 6.60 1.32
C ALA A 111 5.57 5.43 2.02
N ARG A 112 6.17 5.66 3.21
CA ARG A 112 6.80 4.61 4.02
C ARG A 112 5.86 3.46 4.37
N LEU A 113 4.56 3.73 4.47
CA LEU A 113 3.57 2.68 4.72
C LEU A 113 3.73 1.57 3.69
N TYR A 114 3.75 1.92 2.42
CA TYR A 114 3.76 0.99 1.28
C TYR A 114 5.15 0.50 0.88
N VAL A 115 6.22 1.02 1.50
CA VAL A 115 7.58 0.50 1.31
C VAL A 115 7.67 -0.90 1.93
N GLU A 116 8.45 -1.78 1.31
CA GLU A 116 8.70 -3.13 1.82
C GLU A 116 9.37 -3.10 3.20
N LYS A 117 9.09 -4.13 4.01
CA LYS A 117 9.65 -4.23 5.38
C LYS A 117 11.17 -4.29 5.39
N ASP A 118 11.76 -4.98 4.42
CA ASP A 118 13.22 -5.13 4.30
C ASP A 118 13.91 -3.80 3.98
N LEU A 119 13.16 -2.84 3.45
CA LEU A 119 13.62 -1.49 3.16
C LEU A 119 13.19 -0.48 4.23
N GLY A 120 12.52 -0.92 5.31
CA GLY A 120 12.12 -0.08 6.43
C GLY A 120 10.69 0.43 6.44
N GLY A 121 9.85 -0.04 5.51
CA GLY A 121 8.42 0.27 5.48
C GLY A 121 7.56 -0.75 6.22
N LEU A 122 6.23 -0.63 6.06
CA LEU A 122 5.26 -1.51 6.74
C LEU A 122 4.82 -2.64 5.79
N GLY A 123 4.78 -2.36 4.49
CA GLY A 123 4.42 -3.29 3.42
C GLY A 123 2.97 -3.80 3.38
N PRO A 124 1.92 -3.11 3.86
CA PRO A 124 0.58 -3.45 3.45
C PRO A 124 0.41 -3.10 1.97
N LYS A 125 -0.40 -3.90 1.27
CA LYS A 125 -0.65 -3.67 -0.15
C LYS A 125 -1.55 -2.47 -0.36
N CYS A 126 -1.23 -1.66 -1.35
CA CYS A 126 -2.10 -0.57 -1.80
C CYS A 126 -3.25 -1.14 -2.64
N VAL A 127 -4.48 -0.73 -2.33
CA VAL A 127 -5.68 -1.21 -3.01
C VAL A 127 -5.78 -0.62 -4.42
N GLU A 128 -5.36 0.63 -4.61
CA GLU A 128 -5.23 1.25 -5.93
C GLU A 128 -4.25 0.48 -6.84
N GLU A 129 -3.08 0.11 -6.31
CA GLU A 129 -2.11 -0.73 -7.03
C GLU A 129 -2.72 -2.09 -7.43
N GLU A 130 -3.38 -2.78 -6.48
CA GLU A 130 -3.98 -4.08 -6.76
C GLU A 130 -5.16 -4.00 -7.75
N THR A 131 -5.79 -2.82 -7.88
CA THR A 131 -6.78 -2.55 -8.94
C THR A 131 -6.11 -2.54 -10.32
N HIS A 132 -4.93 -1.93 -10.45
CA HIS A 132 -4.15 -1.91 -11.70
C HIS A 132 -3.67 -3.30 -12.08
N ILE A 133 -3.13 -4.04 -11.10
CA ILE A 133 -2.71 -5.44 -11.27
C ILE A 133 -3.90 -6.31 -11.70
N GLY A 134 -5.10 -6.07 -11.15
CA GLY A 134 -6.32 -6.80 -11.50
C GLY A 134 -6.72 -6.73 -12.98
N VAL A 135 -6.26 -5.72 -13.74
CA VAL A 135 -6.52 -5.60 -15.19
C VAL A 135 -5.55 -6.44 -16.03
N ALA A 136 -4.36 -6.75 -15.50
CA ALA A 136 -3.30 -7.42 -16.25
C ALA A 136 -3.73 -8.81 -16.75
N TYR A 137 -4.34 -9.63 -15.88
CA TYR A 137 -4.77 -10.98 -16.27
C TYR A 137 -5.92 -10.98 -17.29
N PRO A 138 -7.05 -10.28 -17.08
CA PRO A 138 -8.11 -10.20 -18.08
C PRO A 138 -7.61 -9.73 -19.44
N TRP A 139 -6.76 -8.69 -19.47
CA TRP A 139 -6.20 -8.21 -20.74
C TRP A 139 -5.25 -9.23 -21.38
N SER A 140 -4.39 -9.87 -20.60
CA SER A 140 -3.46 -10.90 -21.13
C SER A 140 -4.23 -12.07 -21.71
N TYR A 141 -5.25 -12.56 -21.00
CA TYR A 141 -6.13 -13.62 -21.49
C TYR A 141 -6.84 -13.21 -22.78
N PHE A 142 -7.37 -12.00 -22.83
CA PHE A 142 -8.02 -11.47 -24.02
C PHE A 142 -7.06 -11.26 -25.20
N ALA A 143 -5.79 -10.96 -24.92
CA ALA A 143 -4.76 -10.75 -25.93
C ALA A 143 -4.18 -12.07 -26.46
N THR A 144 -4.09 -13.11 -25.63
CA THR A 144 -3.46 -14.40 -26.00
C THR A 144 -4.42 -15.45 -26.54
N THR A 145 -5.72 -15.35 -26.23
CA THR A 145 -6.70 -16.34 -26.67
C THR A 145 -7.12 -16.11 -28.12
N THR A 146 -6.75 -17.04 -29.01
CA THR A 146 -7.03 -16.96 -30.46
C THR A 146 -8.52 -16.92 -30.78
N ASP A 147 -9.34 -17.60 -30.00
CA ASP A 147 -10.79 -17.65 -30.21
C ASP A 147 -11.47 -16.29 -29.97
N LEU A 148 -10.80 -15.40 -29.24
CA LEU A 148 -11.29 -14.06 -28.91
C LEU A 148 -10.77 -12.98 -29.86
N LEU A 149 -10.12 -13.35 -30.98
CA LEU A 149 -9.47 -12.40 -31.88
C LEU A 149 -10.44 -11.37 -32.47
N VAL A 150 -11.64 -11.79 -32.88
CA VAL A 150 -12.70 -10.88 -33.38
C VAL A 150 -13.14 -9.90 -32.29
N SER A 151 -13.34 -10.40 -31.07
CA SER A 151 -13.70 -9.58 -29.92
C SER A 151 -12.57 -8.59 -29.58
N TYR A 152 -11.31 -9.00 -29.71
CA TYR A 152 -10.14 -8.15 -29.51
C TYR A 152 -10.07 -7.02 -30.53
N GLU A 153 -10.28 -7.30 -31.81
CA GLU A 153 -10.33 -6.28 -32.85
C GLU A 153 -11.47 -5.28 -32.61
N LEU A 154 -12.65 -5.76 -32.21
CA LEU A 154 -13.75 -4.89 -31.81
C LEU A 154 -13.34 -3.98 -30.65
N ALA A 155 -12.70 -4.52 -29.61
CA ALA A 155 -12.22 -3.75 -28.46
C ALA A 155 -11.17 -2.70 -28.84
N GLU A 156 -10.31 -3.00 -29.81
CA GLU A 156 -9.33 -2.04 -30.36
C GLU A 156 -9.99 -0.93 -31.19
N ARG A 157 -10.99 -1.26 -32.02
CA ARG A 157 -11.78 -0.24 -32.73
C ARG A 157 -12.55 0.65 -31.76
N LEU A 158 -13.14 0.06 -30.72
CA LEU A 158 -13.79 0.81 -29.64
C LEU A 158 -12.78 1.76 -28.98
N ARG A 159 -11.59 1.27 -28.60
CA ARG A 159 -10.50 2.08 -28.03
C ARG A 159 -10.08 3.22 -28.96
N ALA A 160 -9.94 2.97 -30.27
CA ALA A 160 -9.59 3.99 -31.26
C ALA A 160 -10.66 5.09 -31.38
N SER A 161 -11.94 4.70 -31.32
CA SER A 161 -13.07 5.63 -31.25
C SER A 161 -13.30 6.25 -29.87
N SER A 162 -12.34 6.11 -28.94
CA SER A 162 -12.43 6.60 -27.55
C SER A 162 -13.61 6.03 -26.74
N LYS A 163 -14.17 4.91 -27.18
CA LYS A 163 -15.16 4.13 -26.45
C LYS A 163 -14.45 3.17 -25.49
N ARG A 164 -15.12 2.88 -24.37
CA ARG A 164 -14.54 2.00 -23.34
C ARG A 164 -14.50 0.56 -23.84
N SER A 165 -13.35 -0.07 -23.62
CA SER A 165 -13.12 -1.50 -23.81
C SER A 165 -12.11 -2.01 -22.76
N LEU A 166 -11.87 -3.32 -22.72
CA LEU A 166 -10.80 -3.87 -21.89
C LEU A 166 -9.42 -3.32 -22.29
N THR A 167 -9.19 -3.11 -23.59
CA THR A 167 -7.93 -2.55 -24.08
C THR A 167 -7.80 -1.05 -23.78
N SER A 168 -8.91 -0.29 -23.72
CA SER A 168 -8.85 1.09 -23.23
C SER A 168 -8.52 1.16 -21.73
N ASN A 169 -9.09 0.26 -20.92
CA ASN A 169 -8.77 0.19 -19.48
C ASN A 169 -7.28 -0.18 -19.29
N PHE A 170 -6.79 -1.17 -20.05
CA PHE A 170 -5.38 -1.56 -20.01
C PHE A 170 -4.47 -0.42 -20.46
N LYS A 171 -4.79 0.30 -21.54
CA LYS A 171 -4.04 1.49 -21.97
C LYS A 171 -3.94 2.54 -20.84
N ALA A 172 -5.02 2.77 -20.10
CA ALA A 172 -5.00 3.69 -18.96
C ALA A 172 -4.09 3.19 -17.83
N VAL A 173 -4.07 1.88 -17.55
CA VAL A 173 -3.15 1.26 -16.58
C VAL A 173 -1.70 1.40 -17.04
N VAL A 174 -1.40 1.10 -18.30
CA VAL A 174 -0.05 1.20 -18.86
C VAL A 174 0.46 2.65 -18.77
N ALA A 175 -0.39 3.63 -19.10
CA ALA A 175 -0.07 5.04 -18.99
C ALA A 175 0.15 5.49 -17.54
N ALA A 176 -0.75 5.12 -16.62
CA ALA A 176 -0.65 5.51 -15.22
C ALA A 176 0.59 4.94 -14.50
N ASN A 177 1.19 3.88 -15.05
CA ASN A 177 2.37 3.22 -14.52
C ASN A 177 3.63 3.46 -15.37
N GLU A 178 3.59 4.33 -16.40
CA GLU A 178 4.75 4.68 -17.24
C GLU A 178 5.42 3.46 -17.89
N ILE A 179 4.61 2.47 -18.30
CA ILE A 179 5.08 1.25 -18.98
C ILE A 179 4.65 1.22 -20.45
N GLU A 180 4.35 2.39 -21.04
CA GLU A 180 4.02 2.51 -22.45
C GLU A 180 5.18 2.01 -23.34
N GLY A 181 4.85 1.25 -24.38
CA GLY A 181 5.85 0.67 -25.29
C GLY A 181 6.58 -0.57 -24.75
N ARG A 182 6.55 -0.82 -23.44
CA ARG A 182 7.12 -2.03 -22.83
C ARG A 182 6.23 -3.25 -22.98
N VAL A 183 4.92 -3.06 -23.10
CA VAL A 183 3.94 -4.14 -23.27
C VAL A 183 3.23 -3.99 -24.60
N THR A 184 3.30 -5.01 -25.44
CA THR A 184 2.65 -5.03 -26.75
C THR A 184 2.05 -6.40 -27.06
N ARG A 185 0.99 -6.43 -27.85
CA ARG A 185 0.46 -7.67 -28.43
C ARG A 185 1.05 -7.86 -29.81
N THR A 186 1.46 -9.07 -30.14
CA THR A 186 1.94 -9.44 -31.47
C THR A 186 0.79 -9.85 -32.38
N ILE A 187 1.05 -9.95 -33.69
CA ILE A 187 0.06 -10.41 -34.67
C ILE A 187 -0.37 -11.86 -34.40
N MET A 188 0.53 -12.67 -33.83
CA MET A 188 0.28 -14.09 -33.50
C MET A 188 -0.52 -14.30 -32.20
N ALA A 189 -1.20 -13.28 -31.70
CA ALA A 189 -1.89 -13.34 -30.40
C ALA A 189 -0.94 -13.75 -29.26
N THR A 190 0.29 -13.22 -29.24
CA THR A 190 1.20 -13.37 -28.08
C THR A 190 1.43 -12.02 -27.44
N VAL A 191 1.83 -12.01 -26.17
CA VAL A 191 2.11 -10.77 -25.44
C VAL A 191 3.62 -10.64 -25.29
N LYS A 192 4.17 -9.53 -25.77
CA LYS A 192 5.57 -9.16 -25.56
C LYS A 192 5.66 -8.17 -24.41
N VAL A 193 6.46 -8.51 -23.40
CA VAL A 193 6.80 -7.64 -22.27
C VAL A 193 8.31 -7.44 -22.30
N ASP A 194 8.75 -6.19 -22.45
CA ASP A 194 10.13 -5.81 -22.73
C ASP A 194 10.70 -6.57 -23.96
N SER A 195 11.63 -7.49 -23.75
CA SER A 195 12.26 -8.33 -24.78
C SER A 195 11.73 -9.77 -24.80
N GLN A 196 10.85 -10.14 -23.86
CA GLN A 196 10.35 -11.51 -23.72
C GLN A 196 8.94 -11.64 -24.30
N THR A 197 8.72 -12.73 -25.04
CA THR A 197 7.43 -13.08 -25.63
C THR A 197 6.79 -14.19 -24.82
N PHE A 198 5.55 -13.97 -24.40
CA PHE A 198 4.76 -14.90 -23.61
C PHE A 198 3.61 -15.44 -24.46
N TYR A 199 3.45 -16.76 -24.39
CA TYR A 199 2.39 -17.49 -25.10
C TYR A 199 1.18 -17.75 -24.20
N HIS A 200 1.39 -17.79 -22.88
CA HIS A 200 0.35 -18.04 -21.89
C HIS A 200 -0.07 -16.75 -21.17
N ALA A 201 -1.38 -16.57 -21.02
CA ALA A 201 -1.98 -15.41 -20.35
C ALA A 201 -1.44 -15.19 -18.93
N THR A 202 -1.26 -16.27 -18.17
CA THR A 202 -0.81 -16.22 -16.77
C THR A 202 0.61 -15.69 -16.65
N GLU A 203 1.52 -16.15 -17.51
CA GLU A 203 2.91 -15.73 -17.51
C GLU A 203 3.05 -14.27 -17.94
N ALA A 204 2.34 -13.88 -19.00
CA ALA A 204 2.25 -12.50 -19.45
C ALA A 204 1.72 -11.58 -18.34
N ALA A 205 0.63 -11.99 -17.67
CA ALA A 205 0.04 -11.22 -16.58
C ALA A 205 0.98 -11.09 -15.38
N HIS A 206 1.74 -12.14 -15.03
CA HIS A 206 2.76 -12.08 -13.99
C HIS A 206 3.88 -11.11 -14.34
N ALA A 207 4.38 -11.13 -15.58
CA ALA A 207 5.41 -10.21 -16.04
C ALA A 207 4.93 -8.74 -15.98
N ILE A 208 3.72 -8.46 -16.46
CA ILE A 208 3.11 -7.11 -16.39
C ILE A 208 2.91 -6.68 -14.93
N SER A 209 2.38 -7.58 -14.09
CA SER A 209 2.15 -7.29 -12.66
C SER A 209 3.46 -6.98 -11.93
N LYS A 210 4.55 -7.64 -12.30
CA LYS A 210 5.90 -7.36 -11.77
C LYS A 210 6.35 -5.95 -12.12
N LEU A 211 6.18 -5.51 -13.37
CA LEU A 211 6.53 -4.15 -13.79
C LEU A 211 5.73 -3.08 -13.02
N ILE A 212 4.44 -3.31 -12.81
CA ILE A 212 3.59 -2.41 -12.02
C ILE A 212 4.13 -2.34 -10.58
N ARG A 213 4.33 -3.49 -9.91
CA ARG A 213 4.85 -3.52 -8.53
C ARG A 213 6.19 -2.81 -8.39
N GLU A 214 7.13 -3.06 -9.30
CA GLU A 214 8.44 -2.41 -9.30
C GLU A 214 8.35 -0.90 -9.41
N ARG A 215 7.45 -0.38 -10.25
CA ARG A 215 7.20 1.05 -10.38
C ARG A 215 6.65 1.64 -9.07
N TRP A 216 5.62 1.02 -8.49
CA TRP A 216 5.04 1.51 -7.23
C TRP A 216 6.03 1.45 -6.07
N ALA A 217 6.80 0.37 -5.95
CA ALA A 217 7.86 0.24 -4.96
C ALA A 217 8.91 1.36 -5.10
N LYS A 218 9.35 1.66 -6.33
CA LYS A 218 10.27 2.78 -6.60
C LYS A 218 9.67 4.13 -6.24
N VAL A 219 8.42 4.40 -6.63
CA VAL A 219 7.73 5.67 -6.33
C VAL A 219 7.65 5.88 -4.82
N HIS A 220 7.16 4.90 -4.06
CA HIS A 220 7.05 5.02 -2.61
C HIS A 220 8.39 5.15 -1.91
N LEU A 221 9.40 4.39 -2.34
CA LEU A 221 10.75 4.47 -1.78
C LEU A 221 11.38 5.84 -2.03
N ASN A 222 11.25 6.37 -3.26
CA ASN A 222 11.80 7.68 -3.63
C ASN A 222 11.06 8.82 -2.92
N GLU A 223 9.73 8.76 -2.85
CA GLU A 223 8.93 9.76 -2.14
C GLU A 223 9.30 9.77 -0.65
N TRP A 224 9.46 8.60 -0.03
CA TRP A 224 9.93 8.52 1.35
C TRP A 224 11.33 9.11 1.47
N ARG A 225 12.32 8.64 0.70
CA ARG A 225 13.71 9.12 0.74
C ARG A 225 13.87 10.62 0.44
N SER A 226 12.94 11.22 -0.30
CA SER A 226 12.97 12.66 -0.61
C SER A 226 12.69 13.55 0.60
N LYS A 227 12.17 13.01 1.70
CA LYS A 227 11.89 13.79 2.91
C LYS A 227 13.19 13.98 3.71
N GLU A 228 13.47 15.20 4.15
CA GLU A 228 14.69 15.54 4.91
C GLU A 228 14.86 14.73 6.21
N VAL A 229 13.74 14.30 6.81
CA VAL A 229 13.72 13.47 8.03
C VAL A 229 13.60 11.99 7.74
N ALA A 230 13.32 11.59 6.50
CA ALA A 230 13.37 10.18 6.11
C ALA A 230 14.83 9.78 5.95
N GLY A 231 15.22 8.68 6.58
CA GLY A 231 16.60 8.22 6.48
C GLY A 231 17.55 8.73 7.57
N ARG A 232 17.04 9.13 8.75
CA ARG A 232 17.82 9.11 10.00
C ARG A 232 18.13 7.65 10.41
N ILE A 233 18.80 6.93 9.51
CA ILE A 233 19.12 5.52 9.56
C ILE A 233 20.64 5.41 9.61
N LEU A 234 21.16 4.35 10.24
CA LEU A 234 22.59 4.10 10.31
C LEU A 234 23.22 4.09 8.92
N GLN A 235 24.23 4.94 8.72
CA GLN A 235 25.03 4.94 7.50
C GLN A 235 26.04 3.78 7.59
N GLU A 236 26.07 2.94 6.55
CA GLU A 236 27.18 2.01 6.34
C GLU A 236 28.44 2.81 6.09
N HIS A 237 29.45 2.55 6.91
CA HIS A 237 30.79 3.05 6.68
C HIS A 237 31.57 1.92 6.01
N GLY A 238 32.19 2.21 4.88
CA GLY A 238 33.18 1.32 4.28
C GLY A 238 34.36 1.11 5.23
N ARG A 239 35.24 0.17 4.91
CA ARG A 239 36.48 -0.10 5.69
C ARG A 239 37.38 1.13 5.83
N ASP A 240 37.21 2.11 4.94
CA ASP A 240 37.95 3.38 4.92
C ASP A 240 37.24 4.51 5.69
N GLY A 241 36.14 4.22 6.40
CA GLY A 241 35.35 5.22 7.12
C GLY A 241 34.47 6.12 6.23
N ILE A 242 34.49 5.92 4.92
CA ILE A 242 33.67 6.66 3.97
C ILE A 242 32.25 6.09 3.96
N PRO A 243 31.18 6.91 4.08
CA PRO A 243 29.80 6.43 4.00
C PRO A 243 29.53 5.79 2.63
N THR A 244 29.31 4.48 2.59
CA THR A 244 29.06 3.72 1.35
C THR A 244 27.57 3.53 1.07
N GLY A 245 26.69 3.84 2.03
CA GLY A 245 25.25 3.70 1.87
C GLY A 245 24.50 3.65 3.20
N LEU A 246 23.24 3.25 3.19
CA LEU A 246 22.45 2.97 4.40
C LEU A 246 22.32 1.45 4.55
N CYS A 247 22.64 0.86 5.72
CA CYS A 247 22.34 -0.56 5.96
C CYS A 247 20.87 -0.70 6.33
N LEU A 248 19.98 -0.68 5.34
CA LEU A 248 18.54 -0.78 5.58
C LEU A 248 18.20 -2.13 6.23
N LYS A 249 18.86 -3.20 5.79
CA LYS A 249 18.60 -4.55 6.29
C LYS A 249 18.81 -4.64 7.80
N ASP A 250 19.98 -4.23 8.30
CA ASP A 250 20.31 -4.35 9.72
C ASP A 250 19.54 -3.34 10.57
N SER A 251 19.33 -2.13 10.05
CA SER A 251 18.59 -1.07 10.74
C SER A 251 17.12 -1.41 10.99
N PHE A 252 16.55 -2.32 10.19
CA PHE A 252 15.14 -2.69 10.26
C PHE A 252 14.90 -4.13 10.66
N LEU A 253 15.93 -4.89 11.07
CA LEU A 253 15.78 -6.26 11.57
C LEU A 253 14.73 -6.38 12.68
N TRP A 254 14.73 -5.41 13.60
CA TRP A 254 13.73 -5.34 14.67
C TRP A 254 12.32 -5.26 14.08
N SER A 255 12.03 -4.35 13.16
CA SER A 255 10.70 -4.19 12.55
C SER A 255 10.32 -5.33 11.59
N ALA A 256 11.32 -5.88 10.89
CA ALA A 256 11.12 -6.92 9.91
C ALA A 256 10.78 -8.22 10.63
N ASN A 257 11.59 -8.64 11.61
CA ASN A 257 11.54 -9.96 12.27
C ASN A 257 10.99 -9.97 13.70
N GLY A 258 10.94 -8.81 14.35
CA GLY A 258 10.53 -8.69 15.74
C GLY A 258 9.03 -8.83 15.96
N TRP A 259 8.68 -9.24 17.19
CA TRP A 259 7.31 -9.38 17.67
C TRP A 259 6.88 -8.08 18.32
N ILE A 260 6.62 -7.08 17.50
CA ILE A 260 6.43 -5.71 17.97
C ILE A 260 4.94 -5.38 18.03
N SER A 261 4.54 -4.68 19.10
CA SER A 261 3.20 -4.13 19.26
C SER A 261 3.03 -2.89 18.38
N SER A 262 1.78 -2.55 18.05
CA SER A 262 1.48 -1.39 17.20
C SER A 262 2.04 -0.07 17.75
N GLU A 263 1.95 0.14 19.06
CA GLU A 263 2.40 1.37 19.71
C GLU A 263 3.92 1.51 19.69
N VAL A 264 4.65 0.42 19.94
CA VAL A 264 6.13 0.44 19.92
C VAL A 264 6.62 0.77 18.52
N LEU A 265 6.07 0.12 17.48
CA LEU A 265 6.42 0.44 16.10
C LEU A 265 6.10 1.92 15.79
N ARG A 266 4.89 2.37 16.12
CA ARG A 266 4.44 3.76 15.90
C ARG A 266 5.43 4.74 16.51
N ASN A 267 5.81 4.54 17.77
CA ASN A 267 6.66 5.47 18.51
C ASN A 267 8.08 5.52 17.92
N VAL A 268 8.66 4.36 17.57
CA VAL A 268 9.99 4.29 16.96
C VAL A 268 9.99 4.97 15.58
N TRP A 269 8.98 4.69 14.75
CA TRP A 269 8.85 5.33 13.45
C TRP A 269 8.66 6.84 13.56
N ALA A 270 7.84 7.28 14.52
CA ALA A 270 7.61 8.68 14.77
C ALA A 270 8.86 9.42 15.23
N ALA A 271 9.71 8.77 16.03
CA ALA A 271 11.01 9.32 16.41
C ALA A 271 11.90 9.50 15.16
N GLN A 272 12.01 8.46 14.34
CA GLN A 272 12.81 8.49 13.11
C GLN A 272 12.36 9.59 12.13
N GLU A 273 11.05 9.80 12.01
CA GLU A 273 10.47 10.79 11.08
C GLU A 273 10.20 12.16 11.72
N ALA A 274 10.72 12.41 12.93
CA ALA A 274 10.46 13.64 13.69
C ALA A 274 8.95 13.99 13.80
N SER A 275 8.10 12.96 13.84
CA SER A 275 6.64 13.07 13.92
C SER A 275 6.11 13.03 15.36
N LEU A 276 6.98 12.75 16.35
CA LEU A 276 6.63 12.89 17.77
C LEU A 276 6.34 14.35 18.12
N LEU A 277 5.41 14.58 19.05
CA LEU A 277 4.97 15.92 19.48
C LEU A 277 6.04 16.66 20.30
N THR A 278 7.09 17.08 19.61
CA THR A 278 8.20 17.90 20.09
C THR A 278 8.06 19.29 19.49
N GLY A 279 8.67 20.32 20.09
CA GLY A 279 8.58 21.71 19.65
C GLY A 279 8.97 21.91 18.18
N SER A 280 9.89 21.09 17.66
CA SER A 280 10.30 21.09 16.25
C SER A 280 9.61 20.02 15.39
N SER A 281 8.52 19.41 15.85
CA SER A 281 7.80 18.42 15.04
C SER A 281 7.13 19.07 13.83
N ALA A 282 6.93 18.27 12.77
CA ALA A 282 6.24 18.72 11.57
C ALA A 282 4.80 19.25 11.83
N ALA A 283 4.17 18.85 12.94
CA ALA A 283 2.84 19.31 13.33
C ALA A 283 2.85 20.65 14.09
N MET A 284 3.97 21.03 14.70
CA MET A 284 4.05 22.22 15.55
C MET A 284 3.86 23.56 14.85
N PRO A 285 4.30 23.78 13.60
CA PRO A 285 3.99 25.02 12.89
C PRO A 285 2.49 25.28 12.77
N ALA A 286 1.68 24.23 12.59
CA ALA A 286 0.22 24.33 12.54
C ALA A 286 -0.41 24.50 13.93
N LEU A 287 0.12 23.81 14.95
CA LEU A 287 -0.46 23.81 16.30
C LEU A 287 -0.03 25.01 17.14
N ARG A 288 1.20 25.50 16.98
CA ARG A 288 1.82 26.60 17.75
C ARG A 288 2.84 27.38 16.89
N PRO A 289 2.38 28.22 15.95
CA PRO A 289 3.25 28.92 15.00
C PRO A 289 4.28 29.86 15.67
N MET A 290 4.01 30.35 16.87
CA MET A 290 4.86 31.35 17.54
C MET A 290 6.07 30.77 18.32
N ARG A 291 6.21 29.44 18.43
CA ARG A 291 7.19 28.85 19.37
C ARG A 291 8.58 28.60 18.79
N GLY A 292 8.81 28.87 17.50
CA GLY A 292 10.14 28.83 16.86
C GLY A 292 10.87 27.47 16.90
N GLY A 293 10.20 26.39 17.30
CA GLY A 293 10.80 25.06 17.40
C GLY A 293 11.73 24.82 18.59
N LEU A 294 12.03 25.83 19.41
CA LEU A 294 13.03 25.73 20.47
C LEU A 294 12.61 24.79 21.62
N CYS A 295 13.61 24.28 22.35
CA CYS A 295 13.42 23.48 23.56
C CYS A 295 12.47 24.15 24.55
N ARG A 296 11.40 23.45 24.95
CA ARG A 296 10.39 23.98 25.89
C ARG A 296 10.95 24.25 27.28
N MET A 297 12.07 23.62 27.61
CA MET A 297 12.78 23.78 28.88
C MET A 297 13.85 24.85 28.81
N HIS A 298 13.96 25.57 27.68
CA HIS A 298 14.88 26.70 27.50
C HIS A 298 16.34 26.35 27.85
N CYS A 299 16.76 25.10 27.60
CA CYS A 299 18.11 24.63 27.92
C CYS A 299 19.20 25.15 26.95
N GLY A 300 18.84 26.08 26.05
CA GLY A 300 19.74 26.69 25.07
C GLY A 300 19.03 27.02 23.75
N PRO A 301 19.78 27.49 22.72
CA PRO A 301 19.27 27.81 21.39
C PRO A 301 19.07 26.54 20.53
N PHE A 302 18.60 25.44 21.14
CA PHE A 302 18.45 24.15 20.47
C PHE A 302 16.99 23.90 20.08
N HIS A 303 16.81 23.31 18.90
CA HIS A 303 15.53 22.80 18.43
C HIS A 303 15.08 21.60 19.28
N GLU A 304 13.83 21.63 19.75
CA GLU A 304 13.24 20.54 20.50
C GLU A 304 12.90 19.37 19.57
N THR A 305 13.82 18.41 19.46
CA THR A 305 13.57 17.12 18.82
C THR A 305 13.59 15.99 19.86
N ALA A 306 13.16 14.79 19.46
CA ALA A 306 13.22 13.62 20.35
C ALA A 306 14.67 13.30 20.75
N GLU A 307 15.60 13.42 19.80
CA GLU A 307 17.04 13.23 20.04
C GLU A 307 17.58 14.26 21.03
N HIS A 308 17.19 15.54 20.88
CA HIS A 308 17.56 16.60 21.80
C HIS A 308 17.10 16.30 23.24
N ILE A 309 15.83 15.92 23.41
CA ILE A 309 15.25 15.58 24.73
C ILE A 309 16.01 14.41 25.38
N VAL A 310 16.33 13.39 24.57
CA VAL A 310 16.87 12.12 25.06
C VAL A 310 18.38 12.16 25.34
N SER A 311 19.13 13.03 24.67
CA SER A 311 20.61 13.02 24.75
C SER A 311 21.20 14.33 25.29
N PRO A 312 21.22 15.46 24.54
CA PRO A 312 21.94 16.66 24.98
C PRO A 312 21.14 17.60 25.91
N CYS A 313 19.82 17.44 26.08
CA CYS A 313 19.05 18.39 26.88
C CYS A 313 19.45 18.37 28.37
N ALA A 314 20.07 19.46 28.83
CA ALA A 314 20.59 19.58 30.19
C ALA A 314 19.53 19.35 31.28
N HIS A 315 18.28 19.78 31.04
CA HIS A 315 17.18 19.59 31.98
C HIS A 315 16.73 18.13 32.11
N TRP A 316 16.63 17.41 31.00
CA TRP A 316 16.15 16.03 30.99
C TRP A 316 17.25 15.03 31.33
N ARG A 317 18.50 15.33 30.96
CA ARG A 317 19.66 14.46 31.16
C ARG A 317 19.87 14.11 32.64
N THR A 318 19.61 15.02 33.56
CA THR A 318 19.79 14.80 35.01
C THR A 318 18.87 13.73 35.58
N ASN A 319 17.66 13.56 35.04
CA ASN A 319 16.69 12.61 35.57
C ASN A 319 16.54 11.36 34.67
N ILE A 320 16.44 11.55 33.35
CA ILE A 320 16.20 10.45 32.39
C ILE A 320 17.40 9.49 32.31
N MET A 321 18.64 9.97 32.46
CA MET A 321 19.81 9.10 32.44
C MET A 321 19.88 8.20 33.68
N VAL A 322 19.44 8.70 34.84
CA VAL A 322 19.38 7.92 36.08
C VAL A 322 18.28 6.86 35.98
N GLU A 323 17.07 7.25 35.55
CA GLU A 323 15.96 6.31 35.34
C GLU A 323 16.31 5.21 34.31
N ARG A 324 16.98 5.57 33.21
CA ARG A 324 17.43 4.58 32.21
C ARG A 324 18.49 3.64 32.74
N TYR A 325 19.45 4.16 33.49
CA TYR A 325 20.48 3.34 34.11
C TYR A 325 19.85 2.35 35.09
N ASP A 326 18.93 2.82 35.93
CA ASP A 326 18.22 1.99 36.90
C ASP A 326 17.33 0.95 36.23
N ASP A 327 16.62 1.29 35.15
CA ASP A 327 15.78 0.33 34.42
C ASP A 327 16.61 -0.73 33.68
N VAL A 328 17.78 -0.37 33.13
CA VAL A 328 18.70 -1.36 32.56
C VAL A 328 19.30 -2.25 33.65
N ALA A 329 19.65 -1.67 34.80
CA ALA A 329 20.19 -2.40 35.95
C ALA A 329 19.16 -3.34 36.62
N ARG A 330 17.85 -3.03 36.54
CA ARG A 330 16.77 -3.90 37.03
C ARG A 330 16.53 -5.16 36.16
N VAL A 331 17.05 -5.17 34.93
CA VAL A 331 16.91 -6.30 34.00
C VAL A 331 18.13 -7.26 34.08
N LEU A 332 19.17 -6.90 34.83
CA LEU A 332 20.34 -7.72 35.15
C LEU A 332 20.21 -8.41 36.51
#